data_AF-A0A1G4IQX4-F1
#
_entry.id   AF-A0A1G4IQX4-F1
#
_cell.length_a   1.000
_cell.length_b   1.000
_cell.length_c   1.000
_cell.angle_alpha   90.00
_cell.angle_beta   90.00
_cell.angle_gamma   90.00
#
_symmetry.space_group_name_H-M   'P 1'
#
loop_
_entity.id
_entity.type
_entity.pdbx_description
1 polymer ?
#
loop_
_entity_poly.entity_id
_entity_poly.type
_entity_poly.pdbx_seq_one_letter_code
_entity_poly.pdbx_strand_id
1 'polypeptide(L)'
;MVEAERMPRMQRQLAELVLCVGKYMVNLSYLAYYIENCERDETMSGDRTRSETLQMTVMIASAFRVHFMRLLEIRDLSIVKHLVSKELLERVHQYSRELEVEILLLRDAKTRHSGVVEDAISKAHAKLPVQLRNCVLGLAHIHLFVRKLPLEPKFEVSDKQFSVLSRELEQDMLAPWRAQLNGLRAQVAVLVTQDAQIMRKYKESTVPRSENVSEGESAQNASIIAWLQTQLGGTEIDTLSTA
;
A
#
# COMPACT_ATOMS: atom_id res chain seq x y z
N MET A 1 14.64 24.96 -18.20
CA MET A 1 13.34 24.76 -17.52
C MET A 1 12.22 24.25 -18.46
N VAL A 2 12.53 23.63 -19.61
CA VAL A 2 11.54 23.28 -20.67
C VAL A 2 11.22 21.76 -20.74
N GLU A 3 11.91 20.93 -19.95
CA GLU A 3 11.84 19.47 -20.10
C GLU A 3 10.72 18.77 -19.30
N ALA A 4 10.12 19.45 -18.31
CA ALA A 4 9.01 18.89 -17.52
C ALA A 4 7.66 18.90 -18.28
N GLU A 5 7.48 19.77 -19.27
CA GLU A 5 6.23 19.89 -20.06
C GLU A 5 6.08 18.83 -21.16
N ARG A 6 7.12 18.02 -21.43
CA ARG A 6 7.16 17.10 -22.58
C ARG A 6 6.85 15.65 -22.27
N MET A 7 6.41 15.32 -21.05
CA MET A 7 5.99 13.95 -20.75
C MET A 7 4.57 13.72 -21.31
N PRO A 8 4.40 12.85 -22.32
CA PRO A 8 3.08 12.57 -22.91
C PRO A 8 2.10 12.18 -21.80
N ARG A 9 0.85 12.65 -21.89
CA ARG A 9 -0.17 12.44 -20.83
C ARG A 9 -0.23 10.99 -20.36
N MET A 10 -0.17 10.04 -21.29
CA MET A 10 -0.12 8.61 -21.00
C MET A 10 1.04 8.23 -20.07
N GLN A 11 2.26 8.71 -20.35
CA GLN A 11 3.44 8.39 -19.53
C GLN A 11 3.28 8.92 -18.10
N ARG A 12 2.68 10.10 -17.90
CA ARG A 12 2.37 10.62 -16.56
C ARG A 12 1.38 9.73 -15.82
N GLN A 13 0.30 9.31 -16.49
CA GLN A 13 -0.70 8.43 -15.89
C GLN A 13 -0.13 7.04 -15.56
N LEU A 14 0.75 6.52 -16.41
CA LEU A 14 1.45 5.28 -16.16
C LEU A 14 2.45 5.38 -14.99
N ALA A 15 3.17 6.51 -14.86
CA ALA A 15 4.02 6.75 -13.69
C ALA A 15 3.19 6.83 -12.40
N GLU A 16 2.06 7.54 -12.44
CA GLU A 16 1.13 7.62 -11.32
C GLU A 16 0.54 6.25 -10.95
N LEU A 17 0.22 5.42 -11.93
CA LEU A 17 -0.20 4.04 -11.70
C LEU A 17 0.85 3.28 -10.88
N VAL A 18 2.13 3.35 -11.28
CA VAL A 18 3.17 2.62 -10.55
C VAL A 18 3.34 3.15 -9.13
N LEU A 19 3.25 4.47 -8.93
CA LEU A 19 3.22 5.06 -7.58
C LEU A 19 2.05 4.55 -6.74
N CYS A 20 0.86 4.43 -7.32
CA CYS A 20 -0.32 3.91 -6.63
C CYS A 20 -0.14 2.42 -6.23
N VAL A 21 0.43 1.60 -7.11
CA VAL A 21 0.76 0.20 -6.77
C VAL A 21 1.80 0.15 -5.65
N GLY A 22 2.85 0.99 -5.70
CA GLY A 22 3.84 1.07 -4.63
C GLY A 22 3.21 1.44 -3.28
N LYS A 23 2.35 2.48 -3.26
CA LYS A 23 1.58 2.87 -2.08
C LYS A 23 0.71 1.72 -1.57
N TYR A 24 0.09 0.95 -2.46
CA TYR A 24 -0.68 -0.22 -2.04
C TYR A 24 0.20 -1.23 -1.30
N MET A 25 1.37 -1.58 -1.86
CA MET A 25 2.30 -2.52 -1.24
C MET A 25 2.77 -2.05 0.14
N VAL A 26 3.09 -0.76 0.30
CA VAL A 26 3.49 -0.20 1.60
C VAL A 26 2.39 -0.31 2.64
N ASN A 27 1.13 -0.03 2.27
CA ASN A 27 0.01 -0.19 3.19
C ASN A 27 -0.20 -1.65 3.61
N LEU A 28 0.00 -2.61 2.69
CA LEU A 28 -0.01 -4.03 3.03
C LEU A 28 1.13 -4.37 4.01
N SER A 29 2.34 -3.84 3.81
CA SER A 29 3.47 -4.07 4.72
C SER A 29 3.22 -3.50 6.12
N TYR A 30 2.66 -2.30 6.22
CA TYR A 30 2.28 -1.71 7.52
C TYR A 30 1.18 -2.52 8.22
N LEU A 31 0.20 -3.02 7.46
CA LEU A 31 -0.84 -3.88 8.01
C LEU A 31 -0.28 -5.22 8.48
N ALA A 32 0.63 -5.84 7.71
CA ALA A 32 1.31 -7.07 8.11
C ALA A 32 2.12 -6.86 9.38
N TYR A 33 2.85 -5.74 9.47
CA TYR A 33 3.60 -5.39 10.67
C TYR A 33 2.69 -5.25 11.88
N TYR A 34 1.55 -4.57 11.72
CA TYR A 34 0.53 -4.46 12.76
C TYR A 34 0.06 -5.84 13.25
N ILE A 35 -0.32 -6.73 12.34
CA ILE A 35 -0.82 -8.06 12.66
C ILE A 35 0.22 -8.91 13.41
N GLU A 36 1.48 -8.85 12.99
CA GLU A 36 2.56 -9.60 13.64
C GLU A 36 2.83 -9.06 15.05
N ASN A 37 2.65 -7.76 15.25
CA ASN A 37 3.07 -7.09 16.48
C ASN A 37 1.94 -6.80 17.46
N CYS A 38 0.67 -7.10 17.12
CA CYS A 38 -0.47 -6.98 18.02
C CYS A 38 -0.64 -8.23 18.90
N GLU A 39 -0.96 -8.03 20.18
CA GLU A 39 -1.22 -9.02 21.21
C GLU A 39 -2.47 -9.80 20.82
N ARG A 40 -2.35 -11.12 20.80
CA ARG A 40 -3.47 -12.05 20.72
C ARG A 40 -3.52 -12.87 22.00
N ASP A 41 -4.72 -13.30 22.37
CA ASP A 41 -4.88 -14.30 23.42
C ASP A 41 -4.02 -15.53 23.11
N GLU A 42 -3.40 -16.09 24.14
CA GLU A 42 -2.46 -17.23 24.09
C GLU A 42 -3.02 -18.49 23.37
N THR A 43 -4.33 -18.53 23.12
CA THR A 43 -5.04 -19.59 22.41
C THR A 43 -4.92 -19.52 20.87
N MET A 44 -4.43 -18.40 20.31
CA MET A 44 -4.26 -18.19 18.87
C MET A 44 -2.82 -18.48 18.42
N SER A 45 -2.33 -19.70 18.70
CA SER A 45 -0.98 -20.15 18.34
C SER A 45 -0.82 -20.32 16.83
N GLY A 46 -0.12 -19.38 16.20
CA GLY A 46 0.19 -19.39 14.77
C GLY A 46 1.38 -18.49 14.46
N ASP A 47 2.49 -18.67 15.19
CA ASP A 47 3.65 -17.76 15.13
C ASP A 47 4.45 -17.85 13.83
N ARG A 48 4.51 -19.02 13.17
CA ARG A 48 5.36 -19.22 11.98
C ARG A 48 4.81 -18.60 10.71
N THR A 49 3.50 -18.71 10.47
CA THR A 49 2.86 -18.20 9.24
C THR A 49 2.87 -16.66 9.17
N ARG A 50 2.90 -15.97 10.32
CA ARG A 50 2.85 -14.50 10.40
C ARG A 50 4.15 -13.84 9.94
N SER A 51 5.29 -14.35 10.40
CA SER A 51 6.60 -13.87 10.00
C SER A 51 6.85 -14.08 8.50
N GLU A 52 6.36 -15.19 7.95
CA GLU A 52 6.40 -15.48 6.51
C GLU A 52 5.57 -14.47 5.70
N THR A 53 4.33 -14.18 6.12
CA THR A 53 3.47 -13.18 5.45
C THR A 53 4.08 -11.77 5.50
N LEU A 54 4.67 -11.34 6.63
CA LEU A 54 5.37 -10.05 6.71
C LEU A 54 6.59 -10.02 5.78
N GLN A 55 7.45 -11.03 5.87
CA GLN A 55 8.67 -11.11 5.08
C GLN A 55 8.36 -11.12 3.59
N MET A 56 7.30 -11.81 3.18
CA MET A 56 6.87 -11.88 1.78
C MET A 56 6.28 -10.56 1.28
N THR A 57 5.52 -9.85 2.13
CA THR A 57 4.98 -8.52 1.80
C THR A 57 6.10 -7.49 1.63
N VAL A 58 7.09 -7.50 2.53
CA VAL A 58 8.29 -6.65 2.45
C VAL A 58 9.13 -6.98 1.21
N MET A 59 9.31 -8.27 0.89
CA MET A 59 10.04 -8.72 -0.28
C MET A 59 9.39 -8.22 -1.58
N ILE A 60 8.06 -8.30 -1.68
CA ILE A 60 7.32 -7.85 -2.86
C ILE A 60 7.34 -6.34 -2.99
N ALA A 61 7.14 -5.60 -1.89
CA ALA A 61 7.29 -4.16 -1.88
C ALA A 61 8.69 -3.73 -2.36
N SER A 62 9.73 -4.44 -1.91
CA SER A 62 11.12 -4.20 -2.29
C SER A 62 11.41 -4.53 -3.76
N ALA A 63 10.92 -5.68 -4.25
CA ALA A 63 11.04 -6.08 -5.65
C ALA A 63 10.32 -5.09 -6.57
N PHE A 64 9.11 -4.67 -6.20
CA PHE A 64 8.34 -3.69 -6.95
C PHE A 64 9.06 -2.34 -7.04
N ARG A 65 9.72 -1.90 -5.96
CA ARG A 65 10.54 -0.68 -5.94
C ARG A 65 11.68 -0.73 -6.95
N VAL A 66 12.42 -1.84 -7.03
CA VAL A 66 13.51 -2.01 -8.00
C VAL A 66 13.00 -1.89 -9.43
N HIS A 67 11.85 -2.49 -9.73
CA HIS A 67 11.25 -2.41 -11.06
C HIS A 67 10.66 -1.02 -11.36
N PHE A 68 10.14 -0.30 -10.37
CA PHE A 68 9.71 1.09 -10.52
C PHE A 68 10.86 2.03 -10.86
N MET A 69 11.98 1.94 -10.15
CA MET A 69 13.17 2.76 -10.45
C MET A 69 13.67 2.55 -11.87
N ARG A 70 13.69 1.29 -12.34
CA ARG A 70 14.01 0.96 -13.73
C ARG A 70 13.04 1.59 -14.75
N LEU A 71 11.76 1.73 -14.40
CA LEU A 71 10.78 2.36 -15.29
C LEU A 71 11.00 3.86 -15.43
N LEU A 72 11.39 4.54 -14.36
CA LEU A 72 11.78 5.95 -14.40
C LEU A 72 13.04 6.18 -15.24
N GLU A 73 13.98 5.22 -15.22
CA GLU A 73 15.24 5.29 -15.97
C GLU A 73 15.08 5.01 -17.47
N ILE A 74 14.32 3.97 -17.84
CA ILE A 74 14.35 3.42 -19.20
C ILE A 74 13.39 4.14 -20.17
N ARG A 75 12.45 4.97 -19.68
CA ARG A 75 11.41 5.66 -20.47
C ARG A 75 10.57 4.74 -21.38
N ASP A 76 10.69 3.42 -21.25
CA ASP A 76 9.90 2.43 -21.98
C ASP A 76 8.60 2.14 -21.22
N LEU A 77 7.48 2.55 -21.81
CA LEU A 77 6.15 2.39 -21.24
C LEU A 77 5.69 0.93 -21.24
N SER A 78 6.25 0.08 -22.10
CA SER A 78 5.89 -1.34 -22.16
C SER A 78 6.25 -2.08 -20.86
N ILE A 79 7.24 -1.57 -20.10
CA ILE A 79 7.63 -2.09 -18.79
C ILE A 79 6.45 -2.09 -17.80
N VAL A 80 5.48 -1.17 -17.94
CA VAL A 80 4.30 -1.13 -17.07
C VAL A 80 3.49 -2.43 -17.17
N LYS A 81 3.46 -3.10 -18.34
CA LYS A 81 2.79 -4.40 -18.50
C LYS A 81 3.47 -5.50 -17.67
N HIS A 82 4.78 -5.42 -17.48
CA HIS A 82 5.53 -6.33 -16.62
C HIS A 82 5.36 -5.99 -15.14
N LEU A 83 5.23 -4.70 -14.81
CA LEU A 83 4.97 -4.25 -13.45
C LEU A 83 3.59 -4.66 -12.96
N VAL A 84 2.55 -4.43 -13.75
CA VAL A 84 1.18 -4.85 -13.43
C VAL A 84 0.91 -6.20 -14.09
N SER A 85 1.77 -7.17 -13.81
CA SER A 85 1.67 -8.52 -14.35
C SER A 85 0.58 -9.35 -13.66
N LYS A 86 0.17 -10.45 -14.31
CA LYS A 86 -0.71 -11.44 -13.71
C LYS A 86 -0.10 -12.04 -12.44
N GLU A 87 1.20 -12.30 -12.47
CA GLU A 87 1.94 -12.84 -11.33
C GLU A 87 1.92 -11.88 -10.14
N LEU A 88 2.15 -10.57 -10.36
CA LEU A 88 2.00 -9.58 -9.28
C LEU A 88 0.57 -9.60 -8.73
N LEU A 89 -0.44 -9.59 -9.59
CA LEU A 89 -1.84 -9.60 -9.17
C LEU A 89 -2.18 -10.83 -8.32
N GLU A 90 -1.76 -12.03 -8.74
CA GLU A 90 -1.97 -13.28 -8.01
C GLU A 90 -1.30 -13.25 -6.64
N ARG A 91 -0.04 -12.82 -6.60
CA ARG A 91 0.73 -12.64 -5.37
C ARG A 91 0.03 -11.65 -4.43
N VAL A 92 -0.27 -10.45 -4.90
CA VAL A 92 -0.94 -9.40 -4.11
C VAL A 92 -2.31 -9.85 -3.61
N HIS A 93 -3.08 -10.55 -4.44
CA HIS A 93 -4.37 -11.12 -4.04
C HIS A 93 -4.21 -12.12 -2.91
N GLN A 94 -3.23 -13.03 -3.01
CA GLN A 94 -2.95 -14.02 -1.99
C GLN A 94 -2.64 -13.35 -0.63
N TYR A 95 -1.71 -12.40 -0.57
CA TYR A 95 -1.38 -11.74 0.70
C TYR A 95 -2.52 -10.89 1.23
N SER A 96 -3.20 -10.16 0.34
CA SER A 96 -4.36 -9.37 0.75
C SER A 96 -5.41 -10.25 1.43
N ARG A 97 -5.62 -11.48 0.92
CA ARG A 97 -6.49 -12.47 1.56
C ARG A 97 -5.96 -13.00 2.89
N GLU A 98 -4.67 -13.29 3.00
CA GLU A 98 -4.07 -13.73 4.26
C GLU A 98 -4.24 -12.65 5.35
N LEU A 99 -3.90 -11.40 5.03
CA LEU A 99 -4.08 -10.25 5.92
C LEU A 99 -5.55 -10.03 6.29
N GLU A 100 -6.47 -10.23 5.33
CA GLU A 100 -7.90 -10.16 5.57
C GLU A 100 -8.35 -11.17 6.64
N VAL A 101 -7.93 -12.43 6.51
CA VAL A 101 -8.25 -13.49 7.48
C VAL A 101 -7.71 -13.13 8.87
N GLU A 102 -6.47 -12.67 8.94
CA GLU A 102 -5.85 -12.30 10.21
C GLU A 102 -6.56 -11.10 10.89
N ILE A 103 -7.02 -10.11 10.11
CA ILE A 103 -7.80 -8.99 10.65
C ILE A 103 -9.16 -9.44 11.17
N LEU A 104 -9.84 -10.36 10.48
CA LEU A 104 -11.10 -10.93 10.94
C LEU A 104 -10.92 -11.69 12.26
N LEU A 105 -9.84 -12.48 12.39
CA LEU A 105 -9.51 -13.17 13.63
C LEU A 105 -9.24 -12.20 14.80
N LEU A 106 -8.53 -11.09 14.54
CA LEU A 106 -8.28 -10.05 15.55
C LEU A 106 -9.57 -9.36 15.99
N ARG A 107 -10.46 -9.06 15.04
CA ARG A 107 -11.78 -8.49 15.31
C ARG A 107 -12.62 -9.42 16.19
N ASP A 108 -12.67 -10.70 15.85
CA ASP A 108 -13.47 -11.70 16.57
C ASP A 108 -12.92 -11.94 17.97
N ALA A 109 -11.59 -11.89 18.16
CA ALA A 109 -10.98 -11.98 19.48
C ALA A 109 -11.34 -10.77 20.36
N LYS A 110 -11.22 -9.54 19.84
CA LYS A 110 -11.53 -8.32 20.59
C LYS A 110 -13.01 -8.20 20.97
N THR A 111 -13.91 -8.59 20.06
CA THR A 111 -15.37 -8.55 20.31
C THR A 111 -15.84 -9.54 21.38
N ARG A 112 -15.16 -10.69 21.54
CA ARG A 112 -15.48 -11.68 22.58
C ARG A 112 -15.05 -11.25 23.99
N HIS A 113 -13.99 -10.45 24.11
CA HIS A 113 -13.36 -10.15 25.41
C HIS A 113 -13.76 -8.80 26.01
N SER A 114 -14.06 -7.78 25.21
CA SER A 114 -14.27 -6.43 25.77
C SER A 114 -15.73 -6.06 26.02
N GLY A 115 -16.71 -6.70 25.36
CA GLY A 115 -18.13 -6.33 25.49
C GLY A 115 -18.47 -4.86 25.22
N VAL A 116 -17.54 -4.05 24.67
CA VAL A 116 -17.58 -2.58 24.81
C VAL A 116 -17.36 -1.86 23.47
N VAL A 117 -18.22 -0.85 23.29
CA VAL A 117 -18.12 0.44 22.57
C VAL A 117 -17.18 0.51 21.36
N GLU A 118 -17.78 0.90 20.24
CA GLU A 118 -17.20 1.04 18.90
C GLU A 118 -16.10 2.13 18.83
N ASP A 119 -14.89 1.81 19.29
CA ASP A 119 -13.71 2.67 19.20
C ASP A 119 -13.11 2.73 17.77
N ALA A 120 -12.18 3.65 17.54
CA ALA A 120 -11.59 3.88 16.21
C ALA A 120 -10.88 2.62 15.66
N ILE A 121 -10.23 1.84 16.52
CA ILE A 121 -9.53 0.61 16.17
C ILE A 121 -10.53 -0.48 15.74
N SER A 122 -11.61 -0.65 16.49
CA SER A 122 -12.68 -1.60 16.15
C SER A 122 -13.36 -1.25 14.83
N LYS A 123 -13.58 0.04 14.56
CA LYS A 123 -14.08 0.53 13.26
C LYS A 123 -13.09 0.25 12.13
N ALA A 124 -11.79 0.40 12.37
CA ALA A 124 -10.76 0.09 11.40
C ALA A 124 -10.74 -1.41 11.06
N HIS A 125 -10.76 -2.28 12.07
CA HIS A 125 -10.86 -3.74 11.88
C HIS A 125 -12.12 -4.16 11.10
N ALA A 126 -13.25 -3.48 11.30
CA ALA A 126 -14.48 -3.77 10.56
C ALA A 126 -14.42 -3.36 9.08
N LYS A 127 -13.75 -2.24 8.77
CA LYS A 127 -13.68 -1.67 7.40
C LYS A 127 -12.56 -2.27 6.55
N LEU A 128 -11.46 -2.68 7.17
CA LEU A 128 -10.26 -3.17 6.48
C LEU A 128 -10.51 -4.34 5.51
N PRO A 129 -11.28 -5.38 5.86
CA PRO A 129 -11.54 -6.48 4.94
C PRO A 129 -12.16 -6.03 3.61
N VAL A 130 -13.13 -5.12 3.68
CA VAL A 130 -13.79 -4.57 2.48
C VAL A 130 -12.81 -3.71 1.68
N GLN A 131 -12.00 -2.88 2.34
CA GLN A 131 -11.01 -2.04 1.67
C GLN A 131 -9.94 -2.87 0.94
N LEU A 132 -9.43 -3.94 1.57
CA LEU A 132 -8.47 -4.88 0.98
C LEU A 132 -9.04 -5.50 -0.31
N ARG A 133 -10.27 -6.04 -0.25
CA ARG A 133 -10.95 -6.62 -1.41
C ARG A 133 -11.12 -5.60 -2.54
N ASN A 134 -11.55 -4.38 -2.21
CA ASN A 134 -11.74 -3.32 -3.19
C ASN A 134 -10.43 -2.90 -3.85
N CYS A 135 -9.33 -2.80 -3.09
CA CYS A 135 -8.02 -2.49 -3.63
C CYS A 135 -7.51 -3.58 -4.59
N VAL A 136 -7.72 -4.87 -4.28
CA VAL A 136 -7.39 -5.97 -5.20
C VAL A 136 -8.23 -5.93 -6.47
N LEU A 137 -9.55 -5.71 -6.36
CA LEU A 137 -10.43 -5.59 -7.52
C LEU A 137 -10.03 -4.42 -8.43
N GLY A 138 -9.69 -3.26 -7.85
CA GLY A 138 -9.17 -2.13 -8.59
C GLY A 138 -7.87 -2.47 -9.34
N LEU A 139 -6.94 -3.15 -8.67
CA LEU A 139 -5.70 -3.61 -9.31
C LEU A 139 -5.97 -4.61 -10.45
N ALA A 140 -6.95 -5.50 -10.28
CA ALA A 140 -7.35 -6.44 -11.33
C ALA A 140 -7.93 -5.74 -12.57
N HIS A 141 -8.78 -4.73 -12.37
CA HIS A 141 -9.30 -3.91 -13.49
C HIS A 141 -8.20 -3.17 -14.22
N ILE A 142 -7.27 -2.56 -13.47
CA ILE A 142 -6.09 -1.90 -14.02
C ILE A 142 -5.22 -2.88 -14.80
N HIS A 143 -4.96 -4.07 -14.26
CA HIS A 143 -4.20 -5.13 -14.96
C HIS A 143 -4.84 -5.44 -16.32
N LEU A 144 -6.16 -5.66 -16.34
CA LEU A 144 -6.91 -5.97 -17.56
C LEU A 144 -6.86 -4.83 -18.58
N PHE A 145 -6.90 -3.58 -18.12
CA PHE A 145 -6.77 -2.39 -18.96
C PHE A 145 -5.36 -2.26 -19.54
N VAL A 146 -4.33 -2.26 -18.68
CA VAL A 146 -2.92 -2.10 -19.07
C VAL A 146 -2.47 -3.18 -20.04
N ARG A 147 -2.90 -4.43 -19.84
CA ARG A 147 -2.56 -5.54 -20.75
C ARG A 147 -3.02 -5.28 -22.17
N LYS A 148 -4.16 -4.59 -22.35
CA LYS A 148 -4.74 -4.25 -23.65
C LYS A 148 -4.16 -2.97 -24.26
N LEU A 149 -3.37 -2.20 -23.50
CA LEU A 149 -2.79 -0.97 -24.03
C LEU A 149 -1.78 -1.28 -25.15
N PRO A 150 -1.89 -0.60 -26.30
CA PRO A 150 -0.96 -0.74 -27.42
C PRO A 150 0.34 0.05 -27.16
N LEU A 151 1.11 -0.34 -26.14
CA LEU A 151 2.34 0.33 -25.71
C LEU A 151 3.60 -0.11 -26.48
N GLU A 152 3.48 -1.11 -27.35
CA GLU A 152 4.63 -1.59 -28.14
C GLU A 152 4.78 -0.74 -29.41
N PRO A 153 6.03 -0.45 -29.84
CA PRO A 153 6.30 0.43 -30.99
C PRO A 153 5.65 -0.01 -32.31
N LYS A 154 5.27 -1.29 -32.42
CA LYS A 154 4.64 -1.88 -33.61
C LYS A 154 3.16 -1.50 -33.79
N PHE A 155 2.53 -0.88 -32.80
CA PHE A 155 1.14 -0.46 -32.90
C PHE A 155 1.07 0.99 -33.38
N GLU A 156 0.52 1.22 -34.58
CA GLU A 156 0.17 2.55 -35.05
C GLU A 156 -1.14 3.01 -34.40
N VAL A 157 -1.02 3.79 -33.34
CA VAL A 157 -2.17 4.33 -32.58
C VAL A 157 -2.18 5.83 -32.79
N SER A 158 -3.32 6.37 -33.19
CA SER A 158 -3.46 7.82 -33.36
C SER A 158 -3.38 8.55 -32.01
N ASP A 159 -2.91 9.79 -32.02
CA ASP A 159 -2.87 10.66 -30.84
C ASP A 159 -4.25 10.80 -30.16
N LYS A 160 -5.32 10.80 -30.96
CA LYS A 160 -6.71 10.84 -30.45
C LYS A 160 -7.04 9.59 -29.64
N GLN A 161 -6.69 8.40 -30.14
CA GLN A 161 -6.89 7.15 -29.43
C GLN A 161 -6.06 7.12 -28.13
N PHE A 162 -4.80 7.55 -28.18
CA PHE A 162 -3.95 7.65 -26.99
C PHE A 162 -4.49 8.65 -25.95
N SER A 163 -5.08 9.77 -26.40
CA SER A 163 -5.71 10.76 -25.52
C SER A 163 -6.94 10.18 -24.82
N VAL A 164 -7.78 9.43 -25.53
CA VAL A 164 -8.94 8.73 -24.94
C VAL A 164 -8.48 7.69 -23.92
N LEU A 165 -7.53 6.84 -24.26
CA LEU A 165 -6.98 5.82 -23.35
C LEU A 165 -6.32 6.45 -22.11
N SER A 166 -5.63 7.58 -22.28
CA SER A 166 -5.04 8.31 -21.15
C SER A 166 -6.10 8.83 -20.19
N ARG A 167 -7.23 9.31 -20.73
CA ARG A 167 -8.36 9.79 -19.93
C ARG A 167 -9.06 8.65 -19.21
N GLU A 168 -9.30 7.53 -19.87
CA GLU A 168 -9.90 6.34 -19.25
C GLU A 168 -9.03 5.79 -18.11
N LEU A 169 -7.70 5.72 -18.33
CA LEU A 169 -6.76 5.35 -17.28
C LEU A 169 -6.85 6.29 -16.07
N GLU A 170 -6.89 7.60 -16.30
CA GLU A 170 -6.96 8.60 -15.24
C GLU A 170 -8.30 8.56 -14.47
N GLN A 171 -9.41 8.66 -15.19
CA GLN A 171 -10.73 8.92 -14.63
C GLN A 171 -11.46 7.66 -14.17
N ASP A 172 -11.36 6.58 -14.94
CA ASP A 172 -12.17 5.37 -14.71
C ASP A 172 -11.37 4.30 -13.96
N MET A 173 -10.04 4.33 -14.05
CA MET A 173 -9.17 3.34 -13.39
C MET A 173 -8.46 3.93 -12.16
N LEU A 174 -7.66 4.99 -12.33
CA LEU A 174 -6.79 5.49 -11.27
C LEU A 174 -7.54 6.29 -10.22
N ALA A 175 -8.46 7.20 -10.58
CA ALA A 175 -9.18 8.01 -9.61
C ALA A 175 -10.03 7.16 -8.63
N PRO A 176 -10.85 6.19 -9.07
CA PRO A 176 -11.61 5.34 -8.16
C PRO A 176 -10.70 4.46 -7.31
N TRP A 177 -9.63 3.92 -7.89
CA TRP A 177 -8.69 3.09 -7.14
C TRP A 177 -7.92 3.88 -6.08
N ARG A 178 -7.51 5.12 -6.38
CA ARG A 178 -6.87 6.03 -5.42
C ARG A 178 -7.77 6.31 -4.22
N ALA A 179 -9.08 6.45 -4.44
CA ALA A 179 -10.02 6.60 -3.34
C ALA A 179 -10.02 5.36 -2.42
N GLN A 180 -9.98 4.14 -2.99
CA GLN A 180 -9.85 2.91 -2.19
C GLN A 180 -8.51 2.85 -1.45
N LEU A 181 -7.40 3.19 -2.12
CA LEU A 181 -6.07 3.23 -1.49
C LEU A 181 -5.99 4.24 -0.34
N ASN A 182 -6.61 5.42 -0.50
CA ASN A 182 -6.71 6.41 0.57
C ASN A 182 -7.56 5.90 1.74
N GLY A 183 -8.65 5.18 1.45
CA GLY A 183 -9.48 4.52 2.45
C GLY A 183 -8.69 3.47 3.24
N LEU A 184 -7.97 2.59 2.54
CA LEU A 184 -7.08 1.59 3.13
C LEU A 184 -6.01 2.27 4.00
N ARG A 185 -5.29 3.25 3.46
CA ARG A 185 -4.27 4.01 4.18
C ARG A 185 -4.82 4.63 5.46
N ALA A 186 -6.00 5.24 5.42
CA ALA A 186 -6.61 5.83 6.60
C ALA A 186 -6.91 4.79 7.68
N GLN A 187 -7.40 3.60 7.32
CA GLN A 187 -7.64 2.54 8.31
C GLN A 187 -6.33 1.97 8.87
N VAL A 188 -5.32 1.75 8.02
CA VAL A 188 -4.00 1.26 8.44
C VAL A 188 -3.33 2.29 9.37
N ALA A 189 -3.41 3.57 9.03
CA ALA A 189 -2.87 4.66 9.86
C ALA A 189 -3.48 4.63 11.26
N VAL A 190 -4.82 4.49 11.39
CA VAL A 190 -5.49 4.35 12.69
C VAL A 190 -4.90 3.19 13.50
N LEU A 191 -4.70 2.03 12.88
CA LEU A 191 -4.14 0.88 13.58
C LEU A 191 -2.70 1.13 14.07
N VAL A 192 -1.85 1.72 13.24
CA VAL A 192 -0.43 1.86 13.60
C VAL A 192 -0.13 3.06 14.50
N THR A 193 -0.98 4.10 14.51
CA THR A 193 -0.75 5.30 15.34
C THR A 193 -1.59 5.35 16.61
N GLN A 194 -2.68 4.58 16.70
CA GLN A 194 -3.59 4.61 17.86
C GLN A 194 -3.58 3.31 18.68
N ASP A 195 -3.10 2.19 18.13
CA ASP A 195 -3.00 0.96 18.90
C ASP A 195 -1.91 1.09 19.97
N ALA A 196 -2.33 0.92 21.22
CA ALA A 196 -1.51 1.16 22.40
C ALA A 196 -0.23 0.32 22.41
N GLN A 197 -0.25 -0.87 21.81
CA GLN A 197 0.91 -1.75 21.80
C GLN A 197 1.92 -1.36 20.73
N ILE A 198 1.46 -0.99 19.54
CA ILE A 198 2.35 -0.43 18.51
C ILE A 198 3.02 0.83 19.04
N MET A 199 2.25 1.69 19.71
CA MET A 199 2.78 2.89 20.35
C MET A 199 3.77 2.59 21.48
N ARG A 200 3.58 1.50 22.22
CA ARG A 200 4.53 1.02 23.24
C ARG A 200 5.85 0.62 22.58
N LYS A 201 5.82 -0.22 21.55
CA LYS A 201 7.01 -0.66 20.79
C LYS A 201 7.75 0.51 20.15
N TYR A 202 7.02 1.45 19.56
CA TYR A 202 7.60 2.69 19.02
C TYR A 202 8.37 3.46 20.11
N LYS A 203 7.75 3.70 21.28
CA LYS A 203 8.40 4.40 22.39
C LYS A 203 9.62 3.65 22.92
N GLU A 204 9.51 2.34 23.13
CA GLU A 204 10.63 1.51 23.62
C GLU A 204 11.85 1.55 22.68
N SER A 205 11.61 1.59 21.37
CA SER A 205 12.68 1.64 20.36
C SER A 205 13.28 3.03 20.10
N THR A 206 12.66 4.10 20.62
CA THR A 206 13.06 5.50 20.37
C THR A 206 13.60 6.22 21.62
N VAL A 207 13.62 5.56 22.77
CA VAL A 207 14.18 6.07 24.03
C VAL A 207 15.63 5.57 24.16
N PRO A 208 16.66 6.40 23.95
CA PRO A 208 16.75 7.77 24.46
C PRO A 208 17.21 8.76 23.38
N ARG A 209 16.31 9.51 22.73
CA ARG A 209 16.73 10.66 21.90
C ARG A 209 15.93 11.96 21.99
N SER A 210 14.85 12.04 22.74
CA SER A 210 14.23 13.34 23.05
C SER A 210 13.28 13.25 24.24
N GLU A 211 13.81 13.56 25.42
CA GLU A 211 12.98 14.25 26.40
C GLU A 211 12.68 15.65 25.85
N ASN A 212 11.40 16.01 25.84
CA ASN A 212 10.87 17.36 25.62
C ASN A 212 10.84 17.89 24.18
N VAL A 213 9.88 17.41 23.37
CA VAL A 213 9.13 18.31 22.49
C VAL A 213 7.69 17.83 22.46
N SER A 214 6.74 18.69 22.82
CA SER A 214 5.32 18.49 22.52
C SER A 214 5.12 18.63 21.01
N GLU A 215 5.51 17.62 20.25
CA GLU A 215 5.24 17.53 18.83
C GLU A 215 3.74 17.34 18.63
N GLY A 216 3.11 18.17 17.78
CA GLY A 216 1.70 18.02 17.45
C GLY A 216 1.42 16.66 16.81
N GLU A 217 0.15 16.20 16.85
CA GLU A 217 -0.27 14.87 16.36
C GLU A 217 0.26 14.55 14.94
N SER A 218 0.36 15.54 14.07
CA SER A 218 0.92 15.36 12.71
C SER A 218 2.41 15.02 12.69
N ALA A 219 3.22 15.61 13.56
CA ALA A 219 4.66 15.34 13.64
C ALA A 219 4.91 13.97 14.29
N GLN A 220 4.13 13.62 15.32
CA GLN A 220 4.15 12.29 15.92
C GLN A 220 3.80 11.19 14.89
N ASN A 221 2.73 11.40 14.11
CA ASN A 221 2.35 10.45 13.05
C ASN A 221 3.46 10.27 12.02
N ALA A 222 4.12 11.34 11.58
CA ALA A 222 5.26 11.26 10.66
C ALA A 222 6.43 10.47 11.25
N SER A 223 6.73 10.67 12.55
CA SER A 223 7.79 9.96 13.25
C SER A 223 7.50 8.46 13.39
N ILE A 224 6.25 8.08 13.66
CA ILE A 224 5.81 6.66 13.70
C ILE A 224 5.96 6.01 12.32
N ILE A 225 5.54 6.70 11.26
CA ILE A 225 5.67 6.18 9.88
C ILE A 225 7.15 6.01 9.50
N ALA A 226 8.00 6.98 9.82
CA ALA A 226 9.45 6.87 9.59
C ALA A 226 10.04 5.69 10.37
N TRP A 227 9.64 5.51 11.63
CA TRP A 227 10.04 4.35 12.42
C TRP A 227 9.59 3.03 11.77
N LEU A 228 8.33 2.90 11.34
CA LEU A 228 7.85 1.69 10.64
C LEU A 228 8.66 1.41 9.37
N GLN A 229 9.04 2.44 8.62
CA GLN A 229 9.90 2.28 7.45
C GLN A 229 11.26 1.68 7.84
N THR A 230 11.86 2.08 8.97
CA THR A 230 13.09 1.46 9.48
C THR A 230 12.88 -0.02 9.85
N GLN A 231 11.77 -0.35 10.50
CA GLN A 231 11.46 -1.73 10.89
C GLN A 231 11.26 -2.64 9.67
N LEU A 232 10.77 -2.09 8.57
CA LEU A 232 10.54 -2.78 7.31
C LEU A 232 11.73 -2.71 6.34
N GLY A 233 12.91 -2.30 6.80
CA GLY A 233 14.13 -2.28 5.98
C GLY A 233 14.21 -1.15 4.93
N GLY A 234 13.56 -0.01 5.18
CA GLY A 234 13.67 1.19 4.34
C GLY A 234 12.66 1.27 3.19
N THR A 235 11.38 0.97 3.45
CA THR A 235 10.28 1.12 2.48
C THR A 235 9.86 2.60 2.30
N GLU A 236 10.79 3.45 1.87
CA GLU A 236 10.49 4.83 1.49
C GLU A 236 9.79 4.87 0.11
N ILE A 237 8.47 4.90 0.08
CA ILE A 237 7.68 5.23 -1.13
C ILE A 237 7.00 6.60 -1.02
N ASP A 238 6.82 7.12 0.20
CA ASP A 238 6.15 8.41 0.41
C ASP A 238 7.02 9.64 0.04
N THR A 239 8.34 9.50 -0.08
CA THR A 239 9.26 10.59 -0.47
C THR A 239 9.18 10.97 -1.96
N LEU A 240 8.50 10.16 -2.78
CA LEU A 240 8.34 10.42 -4.22
C LEU A 240 7.09 11.27 -4.55
N SER A 241 6.33 11.70 -3.53
CA SER A 241 5.16 12.58 -3.69
C SER A 241 5.50 14.08 -3.69
N THR A 242 6.76 14.45 -3.47
CA THR A 242 7.21 15.86 -3.30
C THR A 242 8.25 16.32 -4.34
N ALA A 243 8.45 15.57 -5.43
CA ALA A 243 9.31 15.97 -6.55
C ALA A 243 8.50 16.18 -7.83
#